data_AF-A0A522G7Q8-F1
#
_entry.id   AF-A0A522G7Q8-F1
#
_cell.length_a   1.000
_cell.length_b   1.000
_cell.length_c   1.000
_cell.angle_alpha   90.00
_cell.angle_beta   90.00
_cell.angle_gamma   90.00
#
_symmetry.space_group_name_H-M   'P 1'
#
loop_
_entity.id
_entity.type
_entity.pdbx_description
1 polymer ?
#
loop_
_entity_poly.entity_id
_entity_poly.type
_entity_poly.pdbx_seq_one_letter_code
_entity_poly.pdbx_strand_id
1 'polypeptide(L)'
;MNLQDFIRTALTDIVVGVAEASSSANGHGASIGSMKLYGWTKENKILTDEGGHPVATVEFDIALTEANSKDTKGGIGVYLGAVGLGSQGASHGEASVHSRIKFSVPIVLPAAKRG
;
A
#
# COMPACT_ATOMS: atom_id res chain seq x y z
N MET A 1 -13.59 14.83 10.55
CA MET A 1 -12.16 14.97 10.21
C MET A 1 -12.03 16.11 9.20
N ASN A 2 -11.12 17.07 9.39
CA ASN A 2 -10.84 18.07 8.33
C ASN A 2 -9.79 17.51 7.34
N LEU A 3 -9.54 18.21 6.23
CA LEU A 3 -8.59 17.75 5.20
C LEU A 3 -7.15 17.58 5.74
N GLN A 4 -6.70 18.46 6.64
CA GLN A 4 -5.35 18.40 7.21
C GLN A 4 -5.19 17.18 8.13
N ASP A 5 -6.22 16.90 8.93
CA ASP A 5 -6.28 15.72 9.81
C ASP A 5 -6.30 14.43 8.99
N PHE A 6 -7.03 14.42 7.87
CA PHE A 6 -7.06 13.30 6.94
C PHE A 6 -5.69 13.01 6.34
N ILE A 7 -5.05 14.02 5.74
CA ILE A 7 -3.73 13.85 5.11
C ILE A 7 -2.72 13.35 6.14
N ARG A 8 -2.72 13.93 7.35
CA ARG A 8 -1.83 13.52 8.44
C ARG A 8 -2.05 12.05 8.83
N THR A 9 -3.30 11.67 9.05
CA THR A 9 -3.65 10.30 9.46
C THR A 9 -3.25 9.31 8.37
N ALA A 10 -3.66 9.55 7.12
CA ALA A 10 -3.36 8.66 6.01
C ALA A 10 -1.86 8.48 5.74
N LEU A 11 -1.08 9.56 5.75
CA LEU A 11 0.38 9.46 5.60
C LEU A 11 1.03 8.75 6.78
N THR A 12 0.55 8.97 8.00
CA THR A 12 1.06 8.27 9.20
C THR A 12 0.81 6.78 9.10
N ASP A 13 -0.41 6.38 8.74
CA ASP A 13 -0.79 4.97 8.60
C ASP A 13 0.05 4.26 7.52
N ILE A 14 0.28 4.93 6.38
CA ILE A 14 1.16 4.41 5.31
C ILE A 14 2.59 4.22 5.84
N VAL A 15 3.15 5.21 6.54
CA VAL A 15 4.52 5.14 7.07
C VAL A 15 4.65 4.02 8.11
N VAL A 16 3.70 3.92 9.04
CA VAL A 16 3.69 2.87 10.06
C VAL A 16 3.56 1.50 9.43
N GLY A 17 2.61 1.31 8.49
CA GLY A 17 2.42 0.04 7.81
C GLY A 17 3.65 -0.40 6.99
N VAL A 18 4.30 0.53 6.29
CA VAL A 18 5.56 0.22 5.57
C VAL A 18 6.69 -0.13 6.53
N ALA A 19 6.82 0.58 7.67
CA ALA A 19 7.84 0.29 8.67
C ALA A 19 7.66 -1.09 9.32
N GLU A 20 6.44 -1.45 9.70
CA GLU A 20 6.12 -2.76 10.27
C GLU A 20 6.33 -3.89 9.27
N ALA A 21 5.93 -3.69 8.00
CA ALA A 21 6.20 -4.62 6.92
C ALA A 21 7.71 -4.82 6.70
N SER A 22 8.49 -3.74 6.71
CA SER A 22 9.95 -3.78 6.58
C SER A 22 10.60 -4.57 7.71
N SER A 23 10.19 -4.32 8.96
CA SER A 23 10.68 -5.06 10.12
C SER A 23 10.41 -6.56 10.01
N SER A 24 9.20 -6.93 9.57
CA SER A 24 8.80 -8.33 9.39
C SER A 24 9.54 -9.02 8.24
N ALA A 25 9.85 -8.29 7.16
CA ALA A 25 10.49 -8.81 5.96
C ALA A 25 11.99 -9.11 6.14
N ASN A 26 12.66 -8.43 7.07
CA ASN A 26 14.11 -8.52 7.26
C ASN A 26 14.58 -9.96 7.55
N GLY A 27 13.82 -10.73 8.34
CA GLY A 27 14.10 -12.13 8.64
C GLY A 27 14.00 -13.09 7.44
N HIS A 28 13.45 -12.62 6.32
CA HIS A 28 13.27 -13.40 5.10
C HIS A 28 14.25 -13.01 3.98
N GLY A 29 15.20 -12.11 4.24
CA GLY A 29 16.11 -11.60 3.21
C GLY A 29 15.43 -10.65 2.21
N ALA A 30 14.37 -9.97 2.65
CA ALA A 30 13.66 -8.95 1.89
C ALA A 30 13.83 -7.58 2.54
N SER A 31 13.79 -6.53 1.71
CA SER A 31 13.88 -5.13 2.13
C SER A 31 12.70 -4.36 1.58
N ILE A 32 11.97 -3.64 2.44
CA ILE A 32 10.79 -2.86 2.06
C ILE A 32 10.98 -1.41 2.50
N GLY A 33 10.59 -0.45 1.64
CA GLY A 33 10.53 0.97 1.99
C GLY A 33 11.51 1.82 1.21
N SER A 34 11.93 2.95 1.81
CA SER A 34 12.86 3.87 1.16
C SER A 34 14.25 3.24 1.04
N MET A 35 14.80 3.23 -0.17
CA MET A 35 16.13 2.69 -0.47
C MET A 35 16.79 3.51 -1.58
N LYS A 36 18.12 3.53 -1.60
CA LYS A 36 18.86 4.14 -2.71
C LYS A 36 18.71 3.25 -3.95
N LEU A 37 18.28 3.84 -5.05
CA LEU A 37 18.07 3.14 -6.31
C LEU A 37 19.22 3.45 -7.27
N TYR A 38 19.72 2.41 -7.92
CA TYR A 38 20.78 2.44 -8.91
C TYR A 38 20.27 1.79 -10.20
N GLY A 39 20.72 2.26 -11.36
CA GLY A 39 20.33 1.64 -12.63
C GLY A 39 20.56 2.55 -13.84
N TRP A 40 20.85 1.93 -15.00
CA TRP A 40 20.98 2.60 -16.29
C TRP A 40 19.66 2.48 -17.07
N THR A 41 19.00 3.61 -17.31
CA THR A 41 17.66 3.71 -17.94
C THR A 41 17.62 3.38 -19.44
N LYS A 42 18.67 2.80 -20.03
CA LYS A 42 18.76 2.70 -21.49
C LYS A 42 18.28 1.40 -22.12
N GLU A 43 18.37 0.24 -21.44
CA GLU A 43 18.09 -1.04 -22.14
C GLU A 43 17.19 -2.02 -21.37
N ASN A 44 17.43 -2.27 -20.08
CA ASN A 44 16.73 -3.35 -19.36
C ASN A 44 15.72 -2.89 -18.29
N LYS A 45 15.61 -1.58 -18.02
CA LYS A 45 14.73 -0.99 -16.97
C LYS A 45 14.86 -1.65 -15.58
N ILE A 46 16.01 -2.24 -15.25
CA ILE A 46 16.25 -2.83 -13.94
C ILE A 46 16.77 -1.74 -13.00
N LEU A 47 16.06 -1.53 -11.91
CA LEU A 47 16.55 -0.79 -10.76
C LEU A 47 17.12 -1.77 -9.75
N THR A 48 18.22 -1.40 -9.10
CA THR A 48 18.83 -2.17 -8.03
C THR A 48 19.02 -1.33 -6.78
N ASP A 49 19.13 -1.98 -5.63
CA ASP A 49 19.60 -1.34 -4.41
C ASP A 49 21.14 -1.15 -4.42
N GLU A 50 21.69 -0.66 -3.31
CA GLU A 50 23.14 -0.49 -3.12
C GLU A 50 23.92 -1.83 -3.18
N GLY A 51 23.25 -2.95 -2.88
CA GLY A 51 23.81 -4.31 -2.99
C GLY A 51 23.69 -4.93 -4.38
N GLY A 52 23.10 -4.24 -5.36
CA GLY A 52 22.85 -4.78 -6.69
C GLY A 52 21.64 -5.72 -6.76
N HIS A 53 20.82 -5.80 -5.72
CA HIS A 53 19.61 -6.61 -5.72
C HIS A 53 18.52 -5.93 -6.56
N PRO A 54 17.81 -6.66 -7.44
CA PRO A 54 16.70 -6.09 -8.20
C PRO A 54 15.60 -5.54 -7.29
N VAL A 55 15.19 -4.31 -7.57
CA VAL A 55 14.10 -3.63 -6.87
C VAL A 55 12.83 -3.74 -7.71
N ALA A 56 11.77 -4.23 -7.09
CA ALA A 56 10.41 -4.17 -7.63
C ALA A 56 9.66 -3.00 -6.99
N THR A 57 8.68 -2.45 -7.71
CA THR A 57 7.79 -1.41 -7.22
C THR A 57 6.40 -2.00 -7.03
N VAL A 58 5.90 -2.01 -5.78
CA VAL A 58 4.52 -2.40 -5.49
C VAL A 58 3.64 -1.16 -5.51
N GLU A 59 2.65 -1.13 -6.39
CA GLU A 59 1.70 -0.03 -6.51
C GLU A 59 0.45 -0.30 -5.68
N PHE A 60 0.07 0.66 -4.84
CA PHE A 60 -1.15 0.64 -4.06
C PHE A 60 -2.11 1.68 -4.60
N ASP A 61 -3.33 1.26 -4.86
CA ASP A 61 -4.43 2.10 -5.32
C ASP A 61 -5.64 1.85 -4.44
N ILE A 62 -5.85 2.73 -3.47
CA ILE A 62 -6.78 2.52 -2.36
C ILE A 62 -7.92 3.54 -2.46
N ALA A 63 -9.14 3.03 -2.57
CA ALA A 63 -10.36 3.82 -2.41
C ALA A 63 -10.72 3.90 -0.92
N LEU A 64 -10.99 5.11 -0.44
CA LEU A 64 -11.42 5.36 0.94
C LEU A 64 -12.88 5.80 0.96
N THR A 65 -13.64 5.15 1.83
CA THR A 65 -15.04 5.47 2.13
C THR A 65 -15.14 5.85 3.60
N GLU A 66 -15.93 6.88 3.90
CA GLU A 66 -16.27 7.21 5.28
C GLU A 66 -17.19 6.11 5.83
N ALA A 67 -16.71 5.36 6.82
CA ALA A 67 -17.55 4.43 7.56
C ALA A 67 -18.48 5.25 8.48
N ASN A 68 -19.68 5.57 8.01
CA ASN A 68 -20.75 6.13 8.84
C ASN A 68 -21.36 5.04 9.73
N SER A 69 -20.59 4.49 10.68
CA SER A 69 -21.12 3.65 11.75
C SER A 69 -21.09 4.43 13.06
N LYS A 70 -22.28 4.82 13.51
CA LYS A 70 -22.60 5.56 14.75
C LYS A 70 -22.07 4.94 16.06
N ASP A 71 -21.35 3.81 16.00
CA ASP A 71 -20.91 3.03 17.18
C ASP A 71 -19.43 2.64 17.18
N THR A 72 -18.64 2.98 16.16
CA THR A 72 -17.20 2.65 16.14
C THR A 72 -16.37 3.89 16.39
N LYS A 73 -15.66 3.90 17.53
CA LYS A 73 -14.64 4.90 17.89
C LYS A 73 -13.79 5.24 16.66
N GLY A 74 -13.78 6.53 16.31
CA GLY A 74 -13.31 7.05 15.03
C GLY A 74 -11.99 6.44 14.52
N GLY A 75 -12.08 5.79 13.37
CA GLY A 75 -10.96 5.32 12.57
C GLY A 75 -11.36 5.33 11.10
N ILE A 76 -10.38 5.44 10.20
CA ILE A 76 -10.60 5.31 8.76
C ILE A 76 -10.86 3.83 8.47
N GLY A 77 -12.09 3.49 8.08
CA GLY A 77 -12.42 2.14 7.62
C GLY A 77 -11.82 1.89 6.23
N VAL A 78 -10.87 0.97 6.12
CA VAL A 78 -10.41 0.49 4.80
C VAL A 78 -11.43 -0.53 4.30
N TYR A 79 -12.27 -0.14 3.36
CA TYR A 79 -13.12 -1.09 2.63
C TYR A 79 -12.26 -1.80 1.58
N LEU A 80 -11.63 -2.91 1.98
CA LEU A 80 -11.13 -3.90 1.02
C LEU A 80 -12.36 -4.57 0.41
N GLY A 81 -13.00 -3.89 -0.54
CA GLY A 81 -14.18 -4.40 -1.20
C GLY A 81 -13.88 -5.80 -1.70
N ALA A 82 -14.63 -6.79 -1.19
CA ALA A 82 -14.70 -8.06 -1.86
C ALA A 82 -15.10 -7.73 -3.30
N VAL A 83 -14.19 -7.92 -4.25
CA VAL A 83 -14.53 -8.19 -5.64
C VAL A 83 -15.18 -9.56 -5.63
N GLY A 84 -16.38 -9.57 -5.05
CA GLY A 84 -17.20 -10.71 -4.74
C GLY A 84 -18.46 -10.56 -5.54
N LEU A 85 -18.44 -11.24 -6.68
CA LEU A 85 -19.56 -12.03 -7.17
C LEU A 85 -20.68 -11.28 -7.88
N GLY A 86 -21.11 -11.89 -8.98
CA GLY A 86 -22.43 -11.68 -9.54
C GLY A 86 -23.55 -11.93 -8.51
N SER A 87 -24.76 -11.58 -8.94
CA SER A 87 -26.02 -11.53 -8.17
C SER A 87 -26.05 -10.37 -7.16
N GLN A 88 -26.58 -9.21 -7.54
CA GLN A 88 -28.01 -8.86 -7.56
C GLN A 88 -28.52 -8.42 -6.17
N GLY A 89 -28.79 -7.12 -6.06
CA GLY A 89 -29.89 -6.61 -5.24
C GLY A 89 -29.54 -6.06 -3.85
N ALA A 90 -29.24 -4.77 -3.78
CA ALA A 90 -29.99 -3.81 -2.96
C ALA A 90 -29.44 -2.40 -3.20
N SER A 91 -30.26 -1.53 -3.79
CA SER A 91 -30.05 -0.09 -3.76
C SER A 91 -30.22 0.40 -2.32
N HIS A 92 -29.12 0.64 -1.62
CA HIS A 92 -29.12 1.44 -0.38
C HIS A 92 -27.84 2.26 -0.35
N GLY A 93 -28.00 3.56 -0.64
CA GLY A 93 -27.02 4.59 -0.36
C GLY A 93 -25.84 4.59 -1.32
N GLU A 94 -25.65 5.72 -1.99
CA GLU A 94 -24.38 6.08 -2.59
C GLU A 94 -23.27 5.86 -1.56
N ALA A 95 -22.52 4.76 -1.70
CA ALA A 95 -21.23 4.63 -1.04
C ALA A 95 -20.29 5.58 -1.79
N SER A 96 -20.41 6.86 -1.49
CA SER A 96 -19.58 7.91 -2.05
C SER A 96 -18.15 7.63 -1.61
N VAL A 97 -17.36 7.11 -2.56
CA VAL A 97 -15.90 7.09 -2.47
C VAL A 97 -15.47 8.56 -2.41
N HIS A 98 -15.12 9.05 -1.23
CA HIS A 98 -14.82 10.47 -1.04
C HIS A 98 -13.34 10.80 -1.26
N SER A 99 -12.45 9.81 -1.26
CA SER A 99 -11.01 10.03 -1.48
C SER A 99 -10.30 8.78 -2.01
N ARG A 100 -9.23 9.00 -2.78
CA ARG A 100 -8.40 7.94 -3.37
C ARG A 100 -6.94 8.24 -3.07
N ILE A 101 -6.20 7.24 -2.60
CA ILE A 101 -4.76 7.35 -2.35
C ILE A 101 -4.05 6.39 -3.29
N LYS A 102 -3.09 6.92 -4.04
CA LYS A 102 -2.16 6.15 -4.86
C LYS A 102 -0.75 6.38 -4.37
N PHE A 103 -0.04 5.32 -4.07
CA PHE A 103 1.37 5.38 -3.71
C PHE A 103 2.06 4.09 -4.14
N SER A 104 3.39 4.08 -4.08
CA SER A 104 4.16 2.88 -4.35
C SER A 104 5.23 2.67 -3.29
N VAL A 105 5.60 1.42 -3.09
CA VAL A 105 6.62 1.00 -2.13
C VAL A 105 7.68 0.17 -2.86
N PRO A 106 8.95 0.60 -2.87
CA PRO A 106 10.05 -0.21 -3.36
C PRO A 106 10.25 -1.45 -2.46
N ILE A 107 10.46 -2.60 -3.08
CA ILE A 107 10.73 -3.87 -2.41
C ILE A 107 11.85 -4.64 -3.11
N VAL A 108 12.77 -5.17 -2.30
CA VAL A 108 13.68 -6.25 -2.70
C VAL A 108 13.09 -7.55 -2.18
N LEU A 109 12.81 -8.49 -3.09
CA LEU A 109 12.28 -9.81 -2.75
C LEU A 109 13.41 -10.77 -2.37
N PRO A 110 13.14 -11.81 -1.56
CA PRO A 110 14.13 -12.83 -1.23
C PRO A 110 14.66 -13.51 -2.49
N ALA A 111 15.95 -13.84 -2.49
CA ALA A 111 16.54 -14.63 -3.56
C ALA A 111 15.79 -15.96 -3.72
N ALA A 112 15.53 -16.36 -4.95
CA ALA A 112 14.93 -17.66 -5.23
C ALA A 112 15.81 -18.77 -4.62
N LYS A 113 15.20 -19.68 -3.86
CA LYS A 113 15.90 -20.87 -3.35
C LYS A 113 16.29 -21.71 -4.56
N ARG A 114 17.58 -21.85 -4.82
CA ARG A 114 18.08 -22.90 -5.70
C ARG A 114 17.99 -24.22 -4.92
N GLY A 115 17.18 -25.14 -5.43
CA GLY A 115 17.11 -26.52 -4.92
C GLY A 115 18.36 -27.30 -5.25
#